data_AF-A0A942H4P3-F1
#
_entry.id   AF-A0A942H4P3-F1
#
_cell.length_a   1.000
_cell.length_b   1.000
_cell.length_c   1.000
_cell.angle_alpha   90.00
_cell.angle_beta   90.00
_cell.angle_gamma   90.00
#
_symmetry.space_group_name_H-M   'P 1'
#
loop_
_entity.id
_entity.type
_entity.pdbx_description
1 polymer ?
#
loop_
_entity_poly.entity_id
_entity_poly.type
_entity_poly.pdbx_seq_one_letter_code
_entity_poly.pdbx_strand_id
1 'polypeptide(L)'
;MSKWLELKEKIQSIPEKERRKNLVGKLAHYSRKTTETRNSLAQSSQSHRCSQSVFPEGNFQRGADQLRKAASAARTLHKKLIKQIESVETDSSEEKFRTIDEYAKAAHKSLKEQWNDLLSNRVADFEKLVKAASGANLTGSKNLTEILSRLRAQVMSPPDNEDAAKCIAADLESLKNSVSTLGLEGRVGEFLVAAAEGRGDPKDLGNPQIVAFIEGHKLWNLLSVKLR
;
A
#
# COMPACT_ATOMS: atom_id res chain seq x y z
N MET A 1 28.60 57.64 35.42
CA MET A 1 27.59 56.69 35.95
C MET A 1 26.77 55.95 34.87
N SER A 2 26.83 56.26 33.57
CA SER A 2 26.00 55.58 32.55
C SER A 2 26.48 54.18 32.12
N LYS A 3 27.80 53.95 32.04
CA LYS A 3 28.37 52.66 31.57
C LYS A 3 28.03 51.44 32.45
N TRP A 4 27.80 51.64 33.75
CA TRP A 4 27.46 50.56 34.68
C TRP A 4 25.99 50.15 34.60
N LEU A 5 25.10 51.13 34.37
CA LEU A 5 23.68 50.88 34.11
C LEU A 5 23.49 50.15 32.78
N GLU A 6 24.19 50.57 31.72
CA GLU A 6 24.18 49.87 30.43
C GLU A 6 24.71 48.43 30.52
N LEU A 7 25.74 48.18 31.36
CA LEU A 7 26.28 46.83 31.56
C LEU A 7 25.29 45.94 32.31
N LYS A 8 24.61 46.49 33.34
CA LYS A 8 23.60 45.79 34.12
C LYS A 8 22.37 45.43 33.27
N GLU A 9 21.92 46.35 32.41
CA GLU A 9 20.85 46.10 31.43
C GLU A 9 21.25 45.07 30.37
N LYS A 10 22.50 45.12 29.90
CA LYS A 10 23.04 44.08 29.00
C LYS A 10 23.10 42.72 29.67
N ILE A 11 23.54 42.63 30.93
CA ILE A 11 23.60 41.38 31.69
C ILE A 11 22.20 40.83 31.98
N GLN A 12 21.24 41.70 32.31
CA GLN A 12 19.85 41.29 32.55
C GLN A 12 19.08 40.89 31.28
N SER A 13 19.49 41.40 30.11
CA SER A 13 18.90 41.03 28.81
C SER A 13 19.53 39.79 28.15
N ILE A 14 20.66 39.28 28.65
CA ILE A 14 21.29 38.04 28.16
C ILE A 14 20.38 36.81 28.33
N PRO A 15 19.77 36.55 29.51
CA PRO A 15 18.86 35.42 29.68
C PRO A 15 17.64 35.48 28.75
N GLU A 16 17.11 36.68 28.49
CA GLU A 16 15.99 36.84 27.55
C GLU A 16 16.41 36.59 26.09
N LYS A 17 17.61 37.04 25.70
CA LYS A 17 18.16 36.78 24.35
C LYS A 17 18.47 35.30 24.15
N GLU A 18 19.02 34.63 25.15
CA GLU A 18 19.25 33.18 25.13
C GLU A 18 17.93 32.41 25.08
N ARG A 19 16.94 32.79 25.89
CA ARG A 19 15.59 32.20 25.86
C ARG A 19 14.94 32.37 24.49
N ARG A 20 15.02 33.56 23.89
CA ARG A 20 14.51 33.82 22.53
C ARG A 20 15.26 32.98 21.48
N LYS A 21 16.58 32.87 21.56
CA LYS A 21 17.38 32.05 20.64
C LYS A 21 17.02 30.57 20.74
N ASN A 22 16.86 30.05 21.96
CA ASN A 22 16.45 28.66 22.21
C ASN A 22 15.03 28.39 21.70
N LEU A 23 14.11 29.31 21.94
CA LEU A 23 12.74 29.23 21.42
C LEU A 23 12.72 29.20 19.88
N VAL A 24 13.49 30.07 19.23
CA VAL A 24 13.63 30.09 17.76
C VAL A 24 14.21 28.77 17.24
N GLY A 25 15.24 28.23 17.91
CA GLY A 25 15.82 26.93 17.56
C GLY A 25 14.80 25.78 17.66
N LYS A 26 14.04 25.72 18.76
CA LYS A 26 12.96 24.73 18.96
C LYS A 26 11.84 24.89 17.94
N LEU A 27 11.40 26.12 17.66
CA LEU A 27 10.39 26.40 16.64
C LEU A 27 10.86 25.95 15.25
N ALA A 28 12.12 26.17 14.90
CA ALA A 28 12.69 25.69 13.64
C ALA A 28 12.72 24.16 13.57
N HIS A 29 13.13 23.49 14.66
CA HIS A 29 13.12 22.03 14.76
C HIS A 29 11.70 21.46 14.57
N TYR A 30 10.72 21.96 15.33
CA TYR A 30 9.35 21.48 15.23
C TYR A 30 8.66 21.88 13.93
N SER A 31 9.01 23.01 13.33
CA SER A 31 8.53 23.40 12.00
C SER A 31 8.95 22.38 10.93
N ARG A 32 10.22 21.96 10.97
CA ARG A 32 10.72 20.88 10.10
C ARG A 32 9.98 19.58 10.34
N LYS A 33 9.90 19.14 11.60
CA LYS A 33 9.20 17.89 11.98
C LYS A 33 7.73 17.91 11.57
N THR A 34 7.06 19.05 11.72
CA THR A 34 5.66 19.23 11.30
C THR A 34 5.51 19.12 9.79
N THR A 35 6.44 19.71 9.03
CA THR A 35 6.44 19.65 7.56
C THR A 35 6.64 18.21 7.08
N GLU A 36 7.62 17.50 7.63
CA GLU A 36 7.88 16.08 7.33
C GLU A 36 6.66 15.20 7.66
N THR A 37 6.07 15.41 8.84
CA THR A 37 4.89 14.68 9.30
C THR A 37 3.68 14.97 8.41
N ARG A 38 3.48 16.24 8.02
CA ARG A 38 2.41 16.66 7.11
C ARG A 38 2.55 15.99 5.76
N ASN A 39 3.76 16.00 5.18
CA ASN A 39 4.01 15.38 3.89
C ASN A 39 3.77 13.87 3.95
N SER A 40 4.24 13.22 5.01
CA SER A 40 4.02 11.78 5.25
C SER A 40 2.54 11.42 5.41
N LEU A 41 1.78 12.23 6.15
CA LEU A 41 0.33 12.06 6.31
C LEU A 41 -0.44 12.31 5.01
N ALA A 42 -0.06 13.33 4.25
CA ALA A 42 -0.66 13.62 2.95
C ALA A 42 -0.44 12.48 1.96
N GLN A 43 0.80 11.97 1.88
CA GLN A 43 1.15 10.81 1.08
C GLN A 43 0.38 9.56 1.53
N SER A 44 0.36 9.28 2.84
CA SER A 44 -0.37 8.12 3.38
C SER A 44 -1.88 8.22 3.10
N SER A 45 -2.46 9.42 3.20
CA SER A 45 -3.87 9.65 2.87
C SER A 45 -4.15 9.48 1.39
N GLN A 46 -3.25 9.91 0.52
CA GLN A 46 -3.39 9.73 -0.93
C GLN A 46 -3.29 8.24 -1.28
N SER A 47 -2.23 7.57 -0.81
CA SER A 47 -2.04 6.13 -1.04
C SER A 47 -3.20 5.30 -0.52
N HIS A 48 -3.80 5.70 0.61
CA HIS A 48 -4.98 5.05 1.17
C HIS A 48 -6.19 5.13 0.22
N ARG A 49 -6.49 6.33 -0.30
CA ARG A 49 -7.57 6.52 -1.29
C ARG A 49 -7.31 5.75 -2.58
N CYS A 50 -6.08 5.82 -3.09
CA CYS A 50 -5.66 5.09 -4.28
C CYS A 50 -5.81 3.57 -4.08
N SER A 51 -5.36 3.04 -2.94
CA SER A 51 -5.49 1.61 -2.63
C SER A 51 -6.96 1.19 -2.51
N GLN A 52 -7.80 2.02 -1.89
CA GLN A 52 -9.24 1.77 -1.77
C GLN A 52 -9.96 1.80 -3.12
N SER A 53 -9.49 2.61 -4.10
CA SER A 53 -10.06 2.60 -5.44
C SER A 53 -9.74 1.32 -6.23
N VAL A 54 -8.61 0.66 -5.94
CA VAL A 54 -8.25 -0.64 -6.55
C VAL A 54 -9.02 -1.79 -5.88
N PHE A 55 -9.18 -1.74 -4.56
CA PHE A 55 -9.89 -2.75 -3.78
C PHE A 55 -11.02 -2.14 -2.93
N PRO A 56 -12.19 -1.83 -3.52
CA PRO A 56 -13.31 -1.25 -2.78
C PRO A 56 -13.80 -2.13 -1.62
N GLU A 57 -13.61 -3.45 -1.72
CA GLU A 57 -13.96 -4.44 -0.71
C GLU A 57 -12.96 -4.53 0.45
N GLY A 58 -11.78 -3.93 0.32
CA GLY A 58 -10.71 -4.00 1.31
C GLY A 58 -11.05 -3.26 2.61
N ASN A 59 -10.71 -3.87 3.76
CA ASN A 59 -10.91 -3.21 5.06
C ASN A 59 -9.77 -2.24 5.38
N PHE A 60 -9.87 -1.01 4.86
CA PHE A 60 -8.89 0.03 5.12
C PHE A 60 -9.20 0.90 6.36
N GLN A 61 -10.18 0.49 7.18
CA GLN A 61 -10.66 1.30 8.31
C GLN A 61 -9.57 1.58 9.35
N ARG A 62 -8.73 0.57 9.66
CA ARG A 62 -7.66 0.70 10.65
C ARG A 62 -6.69 1.84 10.29
N GLY A 63 -6.26 1.91 9.04
CA GLY A 63 -5.39 2.99 8.55
C GLY A 63 -6.08 4.36 8.60
N ALA A 64 -7.35 4.42 8.19
CA ALA A 64 -8.15 5.64 8.23
C ALA A 64 -8.33 6.17 9.67
N ASP A 65 -8.56 5.29 10.64
CA ASP A 65 -8.67 5.66 12.05
C ASP A 65 -7.38 6.27 12.60
N GLN A 66 -6.21 5.72 12.23
CA GLN A 66 -4.93 6.29 12.62
C GLN A 66 -4.70 7.67 11.99
N LEU A 67 -5.07 7.87 10.72
CA LEU A 67 -5.01 9.19 10.08
C LEU A 67 -5.92 10.21 10.78
N ARG A 68 -7.14 9.81 11.18
CA ARG A 68 -8.05 10.67 11.95
C ARG A 68 -7.47 11.03 13.32
N LYS A 69 -6.85 10.07 14.02
CA LYS A 69 -6.17 10.30 15.31
C LYS A 69 -4.99 11.27 15.16
N ALA A 70 -4.15 11.08 14.15
CA ALA A 70 -3.05 12.00 13.82
C ALA A 70 -3.56 13.43 13.55
N ALA A 71 -4.60 13.56 12.73
CA ALA A 71 -5.20 14.86 12.42
C ALA A 71 -5.81 15.53 13.66
N SER A 72 -6.48 14.78 14.53
CA SER A 72 -7.05 15.30 15.79
C SER A 72 -5.96 15.81 16.75
N ALA A 73 -4.88 15.02 16.92
CA ALA A 73 -3.74 15.41 17.74
C ALA A 73 -3.05 16.67 17.18
N ALA A 74 -2.86 16.76 15.87
CA ALA A 74 -2.29 17.92 15.20
C ALA A 74 -3.15 19.19 15.38
N ARG A 75 -4.47 19.09 15.23
CA ARG A 75 -5.40 20.22 15.47
C ARG A 75 -5.34 20.72 16.91
N THR A 76 -5.26 19.80 17.87
CA THR A 76 -5.19 20.14 19.30
C THR A 76 -3.88 20.86 19.61
N LEU A 77 -2.76 20.35 19.09
CA LEU A 77 -1.46 20.98 19.24
C LEU A 77 -1.41 22.37 18.59
N HIS A 78 -1.96 22.51 17.39
CA HIS A 78 -2.05 23.80 16.70
C HIS A 78 -2.83 24.85 17.50
N LYS A 79 -4.00 24.48 18.04
CA LYS A 79 -4.80 25.36 18.92
C LYS A 79 -4.02 25.79 20.16
N LYS A 80 -3.21 24.91 20.75
CA LYS A 80 -2.37 25.20 21.91
C LYS A 80 -1.26 26.19 21.55
N LEU A 81 -0.55 25.96 20.44
CA LEU A 81 0.58 26.78 19.99
C LEU A 81 0.16 28.18 19.54
N ILE A 82 -1.03 28.34 18.94
CA ILE A 82 -1.59 29.67 18.60
C ILE A 82 -1.81 30.51 19.87
N LYS A 83 -2.34 29.88 20.94
CA LYS A 83 -2.64 30.59 22.19
C LYS A 83 -1.38 30.90 23.00
N GLN A 84 -0.41 29.99 22.98
CA GLN A 84 0.82 30.12 23.76
C GLN A 84 1.98 29.47 23.02
N ILE A 85 2.71 30.27 22.23
CA ILE A 85 3.81 29.78 21.39
C ILE A 85 4.95 29.16 22.21
N GLU A 86 5.18 29.68 23.42
CA GLU A 86 6.16 29.18 24.40
C GLU A 86 5.84 27.76 24.87
N SER A 87 4.58 27.31 24.73
CA SER A 87 4.21 25.94 25.08
C SER A 87 4.88 24.89 24.20
N VAL A 88 5.53 25.29 23.10
CA VAL A 88 6.40 24.42 22.29
C VAL A 88 7.55 23.85 23.11
N GLU A 89 7.97 24.52 24.18
CA GLU A 89 9.07 24.07 25.05
C GLU A 89 8.63 23.04 26.09
N THR A 90 7.34 22.76 26.20
CA THR A 90 6.80 21.82 27.19
C THR A 90 6.88 20.37 26.70
N ASP A 91 7.21 19.45 27.61
CA ASP A 91 7.19 18.00 27.37
C ASP A 91 5.85 17.53 26.79
N SER A 92 4.76 18.17 27.21
CA SER A 92 3.41 17.93 26.68
C SER A 92 3.31 18.16 25.17
N SER A 93 3.98 19.18 24.63
CA SER A 93 3.95 19.48 23.19
C SER A 93 4.87 18.53 22.41
N GLU A 94 6.02 18.17 22.97
CA GLU A 94 6.91 17.15 22.41
C GLU A 94 6.22 15.79 22.31
N GLU A 95 5.53 15.37 23.37
CA GLU A 95 4.73 14.15 23.42
C GLU A 95 3.66 14.14 22.32
N LYS A 96 2.99 15.29 22.10
CA LYS A 96 2.00 15.40 21.01
C LYS A 96 2.65 15.27 19.64
N PHE A 97 3.83 15.85 19.41
CA PHE A 97 4.56 15.65 18.15
C PHE A 97 4.93 14.18 17.93
N ARG A 98 5.39 13.49 18.99
CA ARG A 98 5.69 12.06 18.93
C ARG A 98 4.43 11.24 18.61
N THR A 99 3.33 11.52 19.31
CA THR A 99 2.03 10.86 19.08
C THR A 99 1.55 11.01 17.64
N ILE A 100 1.69 12.20 17.02
CA ILE A 100 1.28 12.41 15.62
C ILE A 100 2.13 11.55 14.67
N ASP A 101 3.45 11.51 14.88
CA ASP A 101 4.37 10.69 14.08
C ASP A 101 4.07 9.19 14.24
N GLU A 102 3.83 8.72 15.46
CA GLU A 102 3.43 7.33 15.74
C GLU A 102 2.14 6.95 15.02
N TYR A 103 1.11 7.80 15.06
CA TYR A 103 -0.13 7.56 14.32
C TYR A 103 0.07 7.58 12.80
N ALA A 104 0.92 8.46 12.27
CA ALA A 104 1.25 8.49 10.84
C ALA A 104 1.95 7.20 10.39
N LYS A 105 2.96 6.75 11.16
CA LYS A 105 3.67 5.48 10.92
C LYS A 105 2.74 4.27 11.02
N ALA A 106 1.85 4.25 12.02
CA ALA A 106 0.87 3.18 12.19
C ALA A 106 -0.14 3.14 11.03
N ALA A 107 -0.57 4.30 10.52
CA ALA A 107 -1.43 4.39 9.34
C ALA A 107 -0.75 3.79 8.10
N HIS A 108 0.49 4.21 7.83
CA HIS A 108 1.27 3.72 6.68
C HIS A 108 1.54 2.22 6.76
N LYS A 109 1.93 1.72 7.93
CA LYS A 109 2.13 0.29 8.17
C LYS A 109 0.86 -0.51 7.91
N SER A 110 -0.27 -0.07 8.48
CA SER A 110 -1.55 -0.76 8.31
C SER A 110 -1.99 -0.78 6.84
N LEU A 111 -1.74 0.31 6.10
CA LEU A 111 -2.01 0.37 4.66
C LEU A 111 -1.17 -0.65 3.88
N LYS A 112 0.14 -0.70 4.14
CA LYS A 112 1.05 -1.65 3.47
C LYS A 112 0.68 -3.10 3.73
N GLU A 113 0.36 -3.44 4.98
CA GLU A 113 -0.07 -4.79 5.36
C GLU A 113 -1.34 -5.18 4.60
N GLN A 114 -2.38 -4.33 4.67
CA GLN A 114 -3.65 -4.60 3.99
C GLN A 114 -3.51 -4.67 2.46
N TRP A 115 -2.70 -3.80 1.87
CA TRP A 115 -2.41 -3.79 0.44
C TRP A 115 -1.70 -5.08 0.01
N ASN A 116 -0.64 -5.44 0.72
CA ASN A 116 0.13 -6.65 0.47
C ASN A 116 -0.79 -7.88 0.53
N ASP A 117 -1.60 -7.99 1.58
CA ASP A 117 -2.51 -9.12 1.74
C ASP A 117 -3.51 -9.22 0.57
N LEU A 118 -4.15 -8.10 0.19
CA LEU A 118 -5.13 -8.08 -0.90
C LEU A 118 -4.48 -8.43 -2.25
N LEU A 119 -3.39 -7.76 -2.61
CA LEU A 119 -2.76 -7.97 -3.91
C LEU A 119 -2.06 -9.33 -3.99
N SER A 120 -1.40 -9.79 -2.92
CA SER A 120 -0.79 -11.13 -2.87
C SER A 120 -1.82 -12.23 -3.03
N ASN A 121 -2.98 -12.13 -2.34
CA ASN A 121 -4.04 -13.11 -2.49
C ASN A 121 -4.58 -13.16 -3.92
N ARG A 122 -4.85 -11.99 -4.52
CA ARG A 122 -5.30 -11.93 -5.92
C ARG A 122 -4.26 -12.50 -6.88
N VAL A 123 -2.99 -12.15 -6.72
CA VAL A 123 -1.91 -12.70 -7.56
C VAL A 123 -1.80 -14.21 -7.41
N ALA A 124 -1.89 -14.73 -6.19
CA ALA A 124 -1.79 -16.16 -5.89
C ALA A 124 -2.94 -16.97 -6.53
N ASP A 125 -4.16 -16.43 -6.55
CA ASP A 125 -5.32 -17.07 -7.19
C ASP A 125 -5.06 -17.37 -8.68
N PHE A 126 -4.38 -16.45 -9.35
CA PHE A 126 -4.10 -16.56 -10.79
C PHE A 126 -2.76 -17.20 -11.11
N GLU A 127 -1.82 -17.24 -10.19
CA GLU A 127 -0.46 -17.72 -10.42
C GLU A 127 -0.43 -19.16 -10.93
N LYS A 128 -1.19 -20.05 -10.28
CA LYS A 128 -1.24 -21.46 -10.69
C LYS A 128 -1.83 -21.61 -12.09
N LEU A 129 -2.89 -20.85 -12.37
CA LEU A 129 -3.59 -20.89 -13.64
C LEU A 129 -2.71 -20.36 -14.78
N VAL A 130 -2.05 -19.22 -14.58
CA VAL A 130 -1.14 -18.62 -15.56
C VAL A 130 0.06 -19.53 -15.81
N LYS A 131 0.61 -20.15 -14.76
CA LYS A 131 1.69 -21.14 -14.90
C LYS A 131 1.26 -22.35 -15.73
N ALA A 132 0.06 -22.87 -15.47
CA ALA A 132 -0.49 -23.99 -16.23
C ALA A 132 -0.76 -23.60 -17.70
N ALA A 133 -1.36 -22.43 -17.94
CA ALA A 133 -1.61 -21.89 -19.27
C ALA A 133 -0.30 -21.67 -20.07
N SER A 134 0.74 -21.16 -19.41
CA SER A 134 2.06 -20.99 -20.01
C SER A 134 2.75 -22.33 -20.28
N GLY A 135 2.65 -23.31 -19.38
CA GLY A 135 3.18 -24.66 -19.61
C GLY A 135 2.50 -25.38 -20.76
N ALA A 136 1.20 -25.12 -20.95
CA ALA A 136 0.40 -25.60 -22.07
C ALA A 136 0.62 -24.79 -23.37
N ASN A 137 1.50 -23.77 -23.37
CA ASN A 137 1.77 -22.88 -24.50
C ASN A 137 0.48 -22.26 -25.11
N LEU A 138 -0.50 -21.92 -24.27
CA LEU A 138 -1.73 -21.27 -24.75
C LEU A 138 -1.41 -19.92 -25.38
N THR A 139 -2.04 -19.63 -26.52
CA THR A 139 -1.97 -18.32 -27.17
C THR A 139 -2.42 -17.24 -26.20
N GLY A 140 -1.57 -16.26 -25.88
CA GLY A 140 -1.87 -15.21 -24.90
C GLY A 140 -1.34 -15.46 -23.47
N SER A 141 -0.82 -16.66 -23.17
CA SER A 141 -0.21 -16.99 -21.87
C SER A 141 1.01 -16.13 -21.51
N LYS A 142 1.77 -15.66 -22.51
CA LYS A 142 2.89 -14.73 -22.30
C LYS A 142 2.43 -13.39 -21.73
N ASN A 143 1.37 -12.81 -22.31
CA ASN A 143 0.79 -11.55 -21.81
C ASN A 143 0.29 -11.70 -20.37
N LEU A 144 -0.38 -12.82 -20.06
CA LEU A 144 -0.81 -13.14 -18.69
C LEU A 144 0.39 -13.20 -17.71
N THR A 145 1.49 -13.82 -18.13
CA THR A 145 2.71 -13.93 -17.32
C THR A 145 3.34 -12.56 -17.07
N GLU A 146 3.37 -11.70 -18.10
CA GLU A 146 3.87 -10.32 -17.99
C GLU A 146 3.01 -9.46 -17.06
N ILE A 147 1.68 -9.50 -17.20
CA ILE A 147 0.74 -8.80 -16.30
C ILE A 147 0.97 -9.26 -14.85
N LEU A 148 1.04 -10.57 -14.63
CA LEU A 148 1.23 -11.14 -13.29
C LEU A 148 2.59 -10.75 -12.68
N SER A 149 3.65 -10.68 -13.50
CA SER A 149 4.96 -10.17 -13.09
C SER A 149 4.91 -8.69 -12.68
N ARG A 150 4.21 -7.84 -13.44
CA ARG A 150 4.01 -6.43 -13.07
C ARG A 150 3.24 -6.28 -11.76
N LEU A 151 2.17 -7.04 -11.58
CA LEU A 151 1.39 -7.02 -10.33
C LEU A 151 2.22 -7.46 -9.13
N ARG A 152 3.05 -8.51 -9.27
CA ARG A 152 3.99 -8.95 -8.22
C ARG A 152 4.96 -7.86 -7.78
N ALA A 153 5.47 -7.07 -8.72
CA ALA A 153 6.38 -5.97 -8.40
C ALA A 153 5.71 -4.89 -7.53
N GLN A 154 4.37 -4.80 -7.55
CA GLN A 154 3.59 -3.81 -6.80
C GLN A 154 3.08 -4.32 -5.45
N VAL A 155 3.29 -5.59 -5.10
CA VAL A 155 2.78 -6.20 -3.85
C VAL A 155 3.23 -5.45 -2.59
N MET A 156 4.49 -5.02 -2.54
CA MET A 156 5.06 -4.34 -1.37
C MET A 156 4.91 -2.80 -1.40
N SER A 157 4.34 -2.28 -2.48
CA SER A 157 4.34 -0.85 -2.80
C SER A 157 2.92 -0.41 -3.17
N PRO A 158 2.11 0.04 -2.19
CA PRO A 158 0.78 0.58 -2.50
C PRO A 158 0.90 1.79 -3.45
N PRO A 159 -0.09 2.01 -4.32
CA PRO A 159 -0.07 3.14 -5.25
C PRO A 159 -0.01 4.46 -4.49
N ASP A 160 0.82 5.39 -4.97
CA ASP A 160 1.00 6.71 -4.38
C ASP A 160 0.21 7.81 -5.11
N ASN A 161 -0.33 7.49 -6.29
CA ASN A 161 -1.12 8.39 -7.12
C ASN A 161 -2.24 7.64 -7.86
N GLU A 162 -3.17 8.40 -8.44
CA GLU A 162 -4.35 7.84 -9.12
C GLU A 162 -4.00 7.09 -10.40
N ASP A 163 -2.98 7.50 -11.13
CA ASP A 163 -2.60 6.85 -12.39
C ASP A 163 -1.99 5.47 -12.10
N ALA A 164 -1.13 5.37 -11.08
CA ALA A 164 -0.61 4.09 -10.59
C ALA A 164 -1.75 3.16 -10.14
N ALA A 165 -2.74 3.68 -9.42
CA ALA A 165 -3.91 2.91 -9.01
C ALA A 165 -4.72 2.41 -10.22
N LYS A 166 -4.98 3.27 -11.21
CA LYS A 166 -5.68 2.90 -12.45
C LYS A 166 -4.92 1.85 -13.24
N CYS A 167 -3.59 1.96 -13.35
CA CYS A 167 -2.77 0.94 -14.02
C CYS A 167 -2.88 -0.42 -13.33
N ILE A 168 -2.81 -0.46 -11.99
CA ILE A 168 -2.92 -1.72 -11.24
C ILE A 168 -4.33 -2.31 -11.38
N ALA A 169 -5.38 -1.49 -11.29
CA ALA A 169 -6.75 -1.93 -11.49
C ALA A 169 -6.97 -2.46 -12.92
N ALA A 170 -6.42 -1.79 -13.93
CA ALA A 170 -6.49 -2.23 -15.32
C ALA A 170 -5.73 -3.55 -15.56
N ASP A 171 -4.58 -3.74 -14.92
CA ASP A 171 -3.83 -5.00 -14.98
C ASP A 171 -4.63 -6.15 -14.33
N LEU A 172 -5.25 -5.93 -13.17
CA LEU A 172 -6.13 -6.92 -12.52
C LEU A 172 -7.33 -7.29 -13.38
N GLU A 173 -7.98 -6.31 -13.98
CA GLU A 173 -9.14 -6.51 -14.86
C GLU A 173 -8.74 -7.20 -16.17
N SER A 174 -7.61 -6.80 -16.76
CA SER A 174 -7.05 -7.43 -17.96
C SER A 174 -6.73 -8.90 -17.71
N LEU A 175 -6.24 -9.23 -16.51
CA LEU A 175 -5.92 -10.59 -16.13
C LEU A 175 -7.20 -11.44 -16.03
N LYS A 176 -8.24 -10.93 -15.37
CA LYS A 176 -9.56 -11.58 -15.33
C LYS A 176 -10.16 -11.78 -16.72
N ASN A 177 -10.16 -10.75 -17.57
CA ASN A 177 -10.69 -10.82 -18.92
C ASN A 177 -9.89 -11.78 -19.82
N SER A 178 -8.57 -11.83 -19.65
CA SER A 178 -7.73 -12.79 -20.37
C SER A 178 -8.01 -14.23 -19.94
N VAL A 179 -8.21 -14.48 -18.64
CA VAL A 179 -8.63 -15.80 -18.13
C VAL A 179 -9.99 -16.21 -18.70
N SER A 180 -10.95 -15.29 -18.72
CA SER A 180 -12.27 -15.51 -19.32
C SER A 180 -12.20 -15.81 -20.82
N THR A 181 -11.45 -15.00 -21.57
CA THR A 181 -11.27 -15.13 -23.02
C THR A 181 -10.60 -16.45 -23.39
N LEU A 182 -9.68 -16.93 -22.55
CA LEU A 182 -9.05 -18.24 -22.73
C LEU A 182 -9.93 -19.38 -22.25
N GLY A 183 -11.17 -19.16 -21.81
CA GLY A 183 -12.06 -20.22 -21.33
C GLY A 183 -11.52 -20.96 -20.11
N LEU A 184 -10.65 -20.32 -19.34
CA LEU A 184 -9.97 -20.91 -18.18
C LEU A 184 -10.78 -20.77 -16.88
N GLU A 185 -12.07 -20.40 -16.99
CA GLU A 185 -12.96 -20.27 -15.84
C GLU A 185 -13.53 -21.64 -15.42
N GLY A 186 -13.78 -21.79 -14.11
CA GLY A 186 -14.41 -22.97 -13.54
C GLY A 186 -13.60 -24.26 -13.74
N ARG A 187 -14.31 -25.36 -14.08
CA ARG A 187 -13.72 -26.71 -14.14
C ARG A 187 -12.59 -26.85 -15.16
N VAL A 188 -12.60 -26.09 -16.25
CA VAL A 188 -11.54 -26.13 -17.28
C VAL A 188 -10.22 -25.62 -16.70
N GLY A 189 -10.25 -24.48 -16.00
CA GLY A 189 -9.07 -23.94 -15.32
C GLY A 189 -8.57 -24.84 -14.19
N GLU A 190 -9.48 -25.37 -13.36
CA GLU A 190 -9.15 -26.32 -12.29
C GLU A 190 -8.46 -27.57 -12.83
N PHE A 191 -9.02 -28.15 -13.91
CA PHE A 191 -8.42 -29.28 -14.59
C PHE A 191 -7.04 -28.95 -15.15
N LEU A 192 -6.88 -27.80 -15.81
CA LEU A 192 -5.59 -27.41 -16.38
C LEU A 192 -4.51 -27.25 -15.31
N VAL A 193 -4.86 -26.66 -14.16
CA VAL A 193 -3.96 -26.56 -13.00
C VAL A 193 -3.61 -27.95 -12.45
N ALA A 194 -4.61 -28.81 -12.25
CA ALA A 194 -4.40 -30.16 -11.73
C ALA A 194 -3.54 -31.01 -12.69
N ALA A 195 -3.78 -30.91 -13.99
CA ALA A 195 -3.02 -31.61 -15.03
C ALA A 195 -1.58 -31.09 -15.13
N ALA A 196 -1.35 -29.79 -15.02
CA ALA A 196 0.00 -29.21 -14.99
C ALA A 196 0.82 -29.66 -13.76
N GLU A 197 0.15 -29.98 -12.65
CA GLU A 197 0.76 -30.54 -11.45
C GLU A 197 0.89 -32.08 -11.49
N GLY A 198 0.47 -32.74 -12.58
CA GLY A 198 0.49 -34.20 -12.72
C GLY A 198 -0.53 -34.92 -11.83
N ARG A 199 -1.59 -34.21 -11.41
CA ARG A 199 -2.67 -34.68 -10.53
C ARG A 199 -4.06 -34.63 -11.21
N GLY A 200 -4.12 -34.42 -12.53
CA GLY A 200 -5.40 -34.38 -13.25
C GLY A 200 -6.15 -35.70 -13.13
N ASP A 201 -7.44 -35.65 -12.77
CA ASP A 201 -8.30 -36.83 -12.69
C ASP A 201 -8.75 -37.23 -14.10
N PRO A 202 -8.51 -38.48 -14.54
CA PRO A 202 -9.05 -38.98 -15.81
C PRO A 202 -10.57 -38.84 -15.95
N LYS A 203 -11.31 -38.85 -14.83
CA LYS A 203 -12.78 -38.69 -14.84
C LYS A 203 -13.21 -37.32 -15.34
N ASP A 204 -12.37 -36.29 -15.18
CA ASP A 204 -12.65 -34.95 -15.68
C ASP A 204 -12.64 -34.88 -17.21
N LEU A 205 -11.96 -35.82 -17.89
CA LEU A 205 -12.06 -35.99 -19.35
C LEU A 205 -13.43 -36.50 -19.80
N GLY A 206 -14.29 -36.94 -18.88
CA GLY A 206 -15.70 -37.21 -19.16
C GLY A 206 -16.55 -35.93 -19.30
N ASN A 207 -16.01 -34.76 -18.95
CA ASN A 207 -16.71 -33.48 -19.11
C ASN A 207 -16.53 -32.94 -20.54
N PRO A 208 -17.63 -32.76 -21.31
CA PRO A 208 -17.55 -32.27 -22.69
C PRO A 208 -16.85 -30.91 -22.83
N GLN A 209 -16.95 -30.04 -21.83
CA GLN A 209 -16.31 -28.72 -21.85
C GLN A 209 -14.78 -28.82 -21.79
N ILE A 210 -14.26 -29.73 -20.98
CA ILE A 210 -12.83 -29.96 -20.83
C ILE A 210 -12.26 -30.58 -22.11
N VAL A 211 -12.96 -31.57 -22.68
CA VAL A 211 -12.56 -32.19 -23.94
C VAL A 211 -12.54 -31.18 -25.09
N ALA A 212 -13.61 -30.40 -25.25
CA ALA A 212 -13.69 -29.37 -26.29
C ALA A 212 -12.58 -28.33 -26.14
N PHE A 213 -12.22 -27.95 -24.91
CA PHE A 213 -11.10 -27.06 -24.64
C PHE A 213 -9.75 -27.66 -25.04
N ILE A 214 -9.47 -28.89 -24.62
CA ILE A 214 -8.22 -29.61 -24.94
C ILE A 214 -8.08 -29.78 -26.46
N GLU A 215 -9.15 -30.15 -27.15
CA GLU A 215 -9.17 -30.30 -28.61
C GLU A 215 -8.97 -28.95 -29.32
N GLY A 216 -9.70 -27.91 -28.91
CA GLY A 216 -9.62 -26.58 -29.48
C GLY A 216 -8.23 -25.95 -29.38
N HIS A 217 -7.53 -26.22 -28.27
CA HIS A 217 -6.16 -25.75 -28.04
C HIS A 217 -5.06 -26.80 -28.33
N LYS A 218 -5.43 -27.98 -28.85
CA LYS A 218 -4.53 -29.09 -29.20
C LYS A 218 -3.58 -29.51 -28.06
N LEU A 219 -4.10 -29.59 -26.84
CA LEU A 219 -3.31 -29.80 -25.62
C LEU A 219 -3.02 -31.27 -25.28
N TRP A 220 -3.55 -32.23 -26.05
CA TRP A 220 -3.42 -33.67 -25.77
C TRP A 220 -1.98 -34.14 -25.56
N ASN A 221 -1.02 -33.57 -26.30
CA ASN A 221 0.39 -33.96 -26.22
C ASN A 221 1.15 -33.34 -25.03
N LEU A 222 0.55 -32.35 -24.37
CA LEU A 222 1.17 -31.58 -23.28
C LEU A 222 0.66 -31.99 -21.90
N LEU A 223 -0.52 -32.62 -21.83
CA LEU A 223 -1.16 -32.99 -20.59
C LEU A 223 -0.74 -34.40 -20.15
N SER A 224 -0.15 -34.51 -18.97
CA SER A 224 0.20 -35.80 -18.36
C SER A 224 -0.91 -36.20 -17.37
N VAL A 225 -1.88 -36.97 -17.86
CA VAL A 225 -2.97 -37.50 -17.04
C VAL A 225 -2.57 -38.89 -16.51
N LYS A 226 -2.50 -39.05 -15.18
CA LYS A 226 -2.21 -40.36 -14.57
C LYS A 226 -3.50 -41.18 -14.51
N LEU A 227 -3.61 -42.17 -15.37
CA LEU A 227 -4.58 -43.25 -15.24
C LEU A 227 -4.17 -44.10 -14.01
N ARG A 228 -4.99 -44.08 -12.96
CA ARG A 228 -4.91 -45.03 -11.84
C ARG A 228 -5.89 -46.16 -12.06
#